data_AF-A0A8X6UKT8-F1
#
_entry.id   AF-A0A8X6UKT8-F1
#
_cell.length_a   1.000
_cell.length_b   1.000
_cell.length_c   1.000
_cell.angle_alpha   90.00
_cell.angle_beta   90.00
_cell.angle_gamma   90.00
#
_symmetry.space_group_name_H-M   'P 1'
#
loop_
_entity.id
_entity.type
_entity.pdbx_description
1 polymer ?
#
loop_
_entity_poly.entity_id
_entity_poly.type
_entity_poly.pdbx_seq_one_letter_code
_entity_poly.pdbx_strand_id
1 'polypeptide(L)'
;MSVLSLSSRIKHMKPDQNFYLCAANSSKINTYVSEHLYLDLSFLQRVLWTFIVGDVTKPIMDANFLKQFGFLVYITRNHLVYSMTSLSSIGRIVNGFSSKLTTITIDINNLQIKALLKEFKCLTIQTTQVKTVLHPVTHHIVTNSSLWLPKHVISLQTN
;
A
#
# COMPACT_ATOMS: atom_id res chain seq x y z
N MET A 1 8.56 3.37 -9.91
CA MET A 1 9.21 4.69 -9.94
C MET A 1 9.21 5.30 -8.56
N SER A 2 10.34 5.85 -8.11
CA SER A 2 10.42 6.64 -6.88
C SER A 2 10.07 8.12 -7.14
N VAL A 3 9.42 8.76 -6.18
CA VAL A 3 8.89 10.13 -6.29
C VAL A 3 9.45 11.01 -5.18
N LEU A 4 9.92 12.20 -5.54
CA LEU A 4 10.35 13.24 -4.60
C LEU A 4 9.28 14.32 -4.50
N SER A 5 9.05 14.82 -3.29
CA SER A 5 8.11 15.92 -3.07
C SER A 5 8.56 17.19 -3.78
N LEU A 6 7.61 17.91 -4.39
CA LEU A 6 7.86 19.22 -4.95
C LEU A 6 8.43 20.17 -3.87
N SER A 7 9.59 20.74 -4.16
CA SER A 7 10.25 21.71 -3.27
C SER A 7 10.08 23.14 -3.78
N SER A 8 10.25 24.12 -2.89
CA SER A 8 10.18 25.55 -3.23
C SER A 8 11.14 25.93 -4.37
N ARG A 9 12.26 25.23 -4.53
CA ARG A 9 13.26 25.47 -5.58
C ARG A 9 12.67 25.34 -6.98
N ILE A 10 11.72 24.44 -7.18
CA ILE A 10 11.17 24.04 -8.48
C ILE A 10 9.66 24.30 -8.59
N LYS A 11 9.07 24.94 -7.58
CA LYS A 11 7.64 25.33 -7.55
C LYS A 11 7.24 26.28 -8.68
N HIS A 12 8.20 27.01 -9.26
CA HIS A 12 7.98 27.90 -10.39
C HIS A 12 7.98 27.19 -11.75
N MET A 13 8.43 25.93 -11.79
CA MET A 13 8.41 25.15 -13.02
C MET A 13 6.98 24.72 -13.35
N LYS A 14 6.66 24.66 -14.65
CA LYS A 14 5.38 24.13 -15.11
C LYS A 14 5.41 22.60 -15.04
N PRO A 15 4.29 21.95 -14.68
CA PRO A 15 4.14 20.51 -14.80
C PRO A 15 4.38 20.03 -16.23
N ASP A 16 4.95 18.83 -16.35
CA ASP A 16 5.00 18.09 -17.60
C ASP A 16 3.56 17.84 -18.10
N GLN A 17 3.32 18.17 -19.38
CA GLN A 17 2.01 18.03 -20.01
C GLN A 17 1.75 16.59 -20.46
N ASN A 18 2.81 15.83 -20.75
CA ASN A 18 2.74 14.50 -21.34
C ASN A 18 2.99 13.39 -20.31
N PHE A 19 3.55 13.71 -19.15
CA PHE A 19 3.86 12.74 -18.11
C PHE A 19 3.24 13.13 -16.75
N TYR A 20 2.47 12.20 -16.20
CA TYR A 20 1.88 12.33 -14.86
C TYR A 20 1.75 10.94 -14.22
N LEU A 21 1.61 10.92 -12.89
CA LEU A 21 1.38 9.70 -12.13
C LEU A 21 -0.07 9.67 -11.65
N CYS A 22 -0.62 8.47 -11.45
CA CYS A 22 -1.95 8.29 -10.86
C CYS A 22 -1.81 7.75 -9.44
N ALA A 23 -2.44 8.42 -8.49
CA ALA A 23 -2.56 7.93 -7.12
C ALA A 23 -3.55 6.77 -7.03
N ALA A 24 -3.53 6.04 -5.91
CA ALA A 24 -4.47 4.94 -5.64
C ALA A 24 -5.94 5.38 -5.58
N ASN A 25 -6.20 6.66 -5.29
CA ASN A 25 -7.54 7.26 -5.33
C ASN A 25 -7.91 7.80 -6.73
N SER A 26 -7.16 7.41 -7.77
CA SER A 26 -7.32 7.87 -9.15
C SER A 26 -7.12 9.37 -9.38
N SER A 27 -6.57 10.11 -8.40
CA SER A 27 -6.20 11.50 -8.61
C SER A 27 -4.89 11.61 -9.40
N LYS A 28 -4.81 12.66 -10.23
CA LYS A 28 -3.61 13.01 -10.99
C LYS A 28 -2.55 13.59 -10.05
N ILE A 29 -1.35 13.04 -10.09
CA ILE A 29 -0.14 13.60 -9.49
C ILE A 29 0.66 14.21 -10.64
N ASN A 30 0.75 15.54 -10.68
CA ASN A 30 1.59 16.23 -11.65
C ASN A 30 3.06 15.91 -11.39
N THR A 31 3.84 15.81 -12.47
CA THR A 31 5.29 15.63 -12.42
C THR A 31 5.97 16.80 -13.11
N TYR A 32 7.24 17.03 -12.78
CA TYR A 32 7.95 18.23 -13.22
C TYR A 32 9.28 17.90 -13.89
N VAL A 33 10.16 17.21 -13.17
CA VAL A 33 11.52 16.93 -13.61
C VAL A 33 12.04 15.68 -12.93
N SER A 34 13.06 15.06 -13.51
CA SER A 34 13.82 14.00 -12.84
C SER A 34 15.08 14.59 -12.18
N GLU A 35 15.34 14.22 -10.93
CA GLU A 35 16.51 14.66 -10.18
C GLU A 35 17.28 13.45 -9.64
N HIS A 36 18.60 13.53 -9.66
CA HIS A 36 19.47 12.55 -9.00
C HIS A 36 19.78 13.00 -7.59
N LEU A 37 19.57 12.11 -6.61
CA LEU A 37 19.81 12.39 -5.20
C LEU A 37 20.70 11.31 -4.60
N TYR A 38 21.74 11.73 -3.87
CA TYR A 38 22.49 10.84 -3.00
C TYR A 38 21.70 10.62 -1.71
N LEU A 39 21.28 9.39 -1.49
CA LEU A 39 20.55 8.97 -0.30
C LEU A 39 21.53 8.43 0.73
N ASP A 40 21.48 9.01 1.91
CA ASP A 40 22.11 8.47 3.10
C ASP A 40 21.04 7.80 3.96
N LEU A 41 20.98 6.47 3.88
CA LEU A 41 20.02 5.66 4.62
C LEU A 41 20.62 5.10 5.92
N SER A 42 21.72 5.70 6.40
CA SER A 42 22.47 5.25 7.58
C SER A 42 23.10 3.87 7.42
N PHE A 43 23.49 3.53 6.19
CA PHE A 43 24.38 2.42 5.88
C PHE A 43 25.80 2.94 5.61
N LEU A 44 26.77 2.05 5.45
CA LEU A 44 28.18 2.42 5.20
C LEU A 44 28.40 3.23 3.91
N GLN A 45 27.43 3.26 2.99
CA GLN A 45 27.56 3.95 1.71
C GLN A 45 26.29 4.67 1.30
N ARG A 46 26.46 5.87 0.73
CA ARG A 46 25.39 6.62 0.06
C ARG A 46 25.11 6.02 -1.31
N VAL A 47 23.84 5.95 -1.68
CA VAL A 47 23.41 5.46 -3.00
C VAL A 47 22.87 6.61 -3.84
N LEU A 48 23.25 6.66 -5.12
CA LEU A 48 22.69 7.62 -6.07
C LEU A 48 21.42 7.05 -6.67
N TRP A 49 20.32 7.81 -6.59
CA TRP A 49 19.04 7.39 -7.15
C TRP A 49 18.35 8.50 -7.91
N THR A 50 17.65 8.12 -8.99
CA THR A 50 16.85 9.03 -9.81
C THR A 50 15.42 9.07 -9.29
N PHE A 51 14.99 10.25 -8.87
CA PHE A 51 13.61 10.52 -8.47
C PHE A 51 12.89 11.33 -9.54
N ILE A 52 11.59 11.11 -9.68
CA ILE A 52 10.72 12.07 -10.35
C ILE A 52 10.19 13.02 -9.30
N VAL A 53 10.30 14.33 -9.54
CA VAL A 53 9.65 15.32 -8.70
C VAL A 53 8.16 15.38 -9.07
N GLY A 54 7.29 15.20 -8.08
CA GLY A 54 5.85 15.31 -8.25
C GLY A 54 5.14 16.00 -7.07
N ASP A 55 3.87 16.31 -7.29
CA ASP A 55 2.96 16.94 -6.31
C ASP A 55 2.54 15.95 -5.20
N VAL A 56 3.52 15.46 -4.43
CA VAL A 56 3.31 14.57 -3.28
C VAL A 56 3.82 15.23 -2.01
N THR A 57 3.10 15.04 -0.90
CA THR A 57 3.44 15.64 0.40
C THR A 57 4.61 14.94 1.09
N LYS A 58 4.82 13.66 0.81
CA LYS A 58 5.95 12.86 1.31
C LYS A 58 6.63 12.15 0.13
N PRO A 59 7.97 12.06 0.12
CA PRO A 59 8.68 11.30 -0.90
C PRO A 59 8.34 9.81 -0.78
N ILE A 60 8.34 9.12 -1.92
CA ILE A 60 7.99 7.71 -2.05
C ILE A 60 9.17 6.99 -2.69
N MET A 61 9.59 5.90 -2.05
CA MET A 61 10.61 5.00 -2.57
C MET A 61 9.92 3.75 -3.11
N ASP A 62 10.31 3.33 -4.31
CA ASP A 62 9.69 2.19 -4.97
C ASP A 62 10.39 0.86 -4.70
N ALA A 63 9.71 -0.23 -5.04
CA ALA A 63 10.28 -1.57 -4.94
C ALA A 63 11.48 -1.78 -5.88
N ASN A 64 11.57 -1.03 -6.99
CA ASN A 64 12.69 -1.12 -7.91
C ASN A 64 13.98 -0.61 -7.25
N PHE A 65 13.92 0.51 -6.51
CA PHE A 65 15.04 0.96 -5.68
C PHE A 65 15.49 -0.14 -4.72
N LEU A 66 14.54 -0.71 -3.95
CA LEU A 66 14.84 -1.74 -2.96
C LEU A 66 15.50 -2.95 -3.62
N LYS A 67 14.98 -3.41 -4.76
CA LYS A 67 15.54 -4.52 -5.52
C LYS A 67 16.94 -4.21 -6.05
N GLN A 68 17.14 -3.03 -6.63
CA GLN A 68 18.41 -2.65 -7.26
C GLN A 68 19.57 -2.61 -6.26
N PHE A 69 19.31 -2.12 -5.05
CA PHE A 69 20.32 -2.04 -3.99
C PHE A 69 20.22 -3.18 -2.98
N GLY A 70 19.37 -4.20 -3.20
CA GLY A 70 19.23 -5.33 -2.27
C GLY A 70 18.74 -4.93 -0.88
N PHE A 71 17.91 -3.91 -0.75
CA PHE A 71 17.28 -3.58 0.54
C PHE A 71 16.05 -4.43 0.81
N LEU A 72 15.90 -4.88 2.05
CA LEU A 72 14.76 -5.63 2.56
C LEU A 72 14.05 -4.81 3.64
N VAL A 73 12.73 -4.65 3.50
CA VAL A 73 11.91 -3.95 4.51
C VAL A 73 11.42 -4.96 5.53
N TYR A 74 11.97 -4.92 6.73
CA TYR A 74 11.53 -5.74 7.85
C TYR A 74 10.50 -4.99 8.70
N ILE A 75 9.24 -5.10 8.29
CA ILE A 75 8.12 -4.31 8.86
C ILE A 75 7.94 -4.58 10.37
N THR A 76 7.99 -5.84 10.82
CA THR A 76 7.69 -6.15 12.23
C THR A 76 8.71 -5.57 13.22
N ARG A 77 9.95 -5.35 12.76
CA ARG A 77 10.98 -4.72 13.58
C ARG A 77 11.16 -3.23 13.26
N ASN A 78 10.51 -2.72 12.22
CA ASN A 78 10.79 -1.41 11.65
C ASN A 78 12.25 -1.26 11.21
N HIS A 79 12.83 -2.26 10.55
CA HIS A 79 14.18 -2.17 10.00
C HIS A 79 14.17 -2.12 8.48
N LEU A 80 15.09 -1.34 7.92
CA LEU A 80 15.56 -1.50 6.55
C LEU A 80 16.88 -2.29 6.63
N VAL A 81 16.94 -3.46 6.01
CA VAL A 81 18.09 -4.36 6.06
C VAL A 81 18.79 -4.35 4.70
N TYR A 82 20.11 -4.28 4.69
CA TYR A 82 20.89 -4.39 3.45
C TYR A 82 21.26 -5.85 3.23
N SER A 83 20.69 -6.52 2.20
CA SER A 83 20.72 -7.98 2.05
C SER A 83 22.12 -8.58 1.94
N MET A 84 23.09 -7.84 1.40
CA MET A 84 24.47 -8.31 1.25
C MET A 84 25.27 -8.30 2.56
N THR A 85 24.73 -7.70 3.63
CA THR A 85 25.41 -7.59 4.93
C THR A 85 24.43 -7.82 6.09
N SER A 86 24.92 -7.83 7.32
CA SER A 86 24.05 -7.77 8.51
C SER A 86 23.70 -6.34 8.93
N LEU A 87 23.96 -5.33 8.09
CA LEU A 87 23.65 -3.95 8.40
C LEU A 87 22.14 -3.71 8.30
N SER A 88 21.63 -2.96 9.27
CA SER A 88 20.25 -2.51 9.26
C SER A 88 20.17 -1.10 9.80
N SER A 89 19.18 -0.36 9.29
CA SER A 89 18.82 0.97 9.75
C SER A 89 17.42 0.91 10.37
N ILE A 90 17.25 1.58 11.50
CA ILE A 90 15.97 1.64 12.20
C ILE A 90 15.07 2.66 11.49
N GLY A 91 13.97 2.17 10.95
CA GLY A 91 12.88 2.97 10.43
C GLY A 91 11.98 3.48 11.54
N ARG A 92 11.31 4.60 11.27
CA ARG A 92 10.29 5.16 12.16
C ARG A 92 8.92 5.03 11.50
N ILE A 93 7.98 4.40 12.21
CA ILE A 93 6.57 4.45 11.81
C ILE A 93 6.09 5.88 12.03
N VAL A 94 5.61 6.51 10.95
CA VAL A 94 4.97 7.83 11.01
C VAL A 94 3.51 7.65 10.66
N ASN A 95 2.61 8.20 11.48
CA ASN A 95 1.19 8.20 11.15
C ASN A 95 0.99 8.98 9.84
N GLY A 96 0.51 8.28 8.81
CA GLY A 96 0.14 8.84 7.53
C GLY A 96 -1.37 8.89 7.38
N PHE A 97 -1.86 9.74 6.48
CA PHE A 97 -3.25 9.66 6.04
C PHE A 97 -3.45 8.29 5.38
N SER A 98 -4.17 7.40 6.04
CA SER A 98 -4.56 6.11 5.46
C SER A 98 -5.63 6.38 4.40
N SER A 99 -5.22 6.66 3.17
CA SER A 99 -6.09 6.40 2.02
C SER A 99 -6.40 4.91 2.05
N LYS A 100 -7.67 4.54 2.21
CA LYS A 100 -8.14 3.15 2.19
C LYS A 100 -7.42 2.41 1.06
N LEU A 101 -6.58 1.45 1.41
CA LEU A 101 -5.98 0.54 0.44
C LEU A 101 -7.10 -0.37 -0.04
N THR A 102 -7.76 0.01 -1.15
CA THR A 102 -8.65 -0.92 -1.84
C THR A 102 -7.79 -1.81 -2.72
N THR A 103 -7.57 -3.06 -2.28
CA THR A 103 -6.92 -4.12 -3.06
C THR A 103 -7.71 -4.52 -4.31
N ILE A 104 -8.91 -3.98 -4.48
CA ILE A 104 -9.79 -4.24 -5.61
C ILE A 104 -9.46 -3.22 -6.71
N THR A 105 -8.82 -3.68 -7.80
CA THR A 105 -8.85 -2.99 -9.09
C THR A 105 -10.28 -3.00 -9.59
N ILE A 106 -11.03 -1.94 -9.30
CA ILE A 106 -12.37 -1.75 -9.82
C ILE A 106 -12.20 -1.27 -11.27
N ASP A 107 -12.73 -2.01 -12.23
CA ASP A 107 -12.92 -1.46 -13.58
C ASP A 107 -13.79 -0.22 -13.46
N ILE A 108 -13.17 0.93 -13.72
CA ILE A 108 -13.76 2.26 -13.53
C ILE A 108 -14.99 2.41 -14.44
N ASN A 109 -15.11 1.61 -15.50
CA ASN A 109 -16.20 1.66 -16.46
C ASN A 109 -17.40 0.79 -16.05
N ASN A 110 -17.24 -0.13 -15.10
CA ASN A 110 -18.35 -0.96 -14.63
C ASN A 110 -19.16 -0.24 -13.54
N LEU A 111 -20.15 0.52 -13.97
CA LEU A 111 -21.03 1.30 -13.10
C LEU A 111 -21.79 0.42 -12.08
N GLN A 112 -22.11 -0.82 -12.44
CA GLN A 112 -22.85 -1.76 -11.58
C GLN A 112 -21.99 -2.21 -10.39
N ILE A 113 -20.73 -2.58 -10.63
CA ILE A 113 -19.80 -2.96 -9.56
C ILE A 113 -19.55 -1.76 -8.63
N LYS A 114 -19.41 -0.55 -9.18
CA LYS A 114 -19.29 0.67 -8.37
C LYS A 114 -20.50 0.92 -7.48
N ALA A 115 -21.71 0.76 -8.02
CA ALA A 115 -22.94 0.92 -7.25
C ALA A 115 -23.01 -0.09 -6.10
N LEU A 116 -22.69 -1.36 -6.39
CA LEU A 116 -22.72 -2.46 -5.43
C LEU A 116 -21.67 -2.28 -4.32
N LEU A 117 -20.44 -1.87 -4.63
CA LEU A 117 -19.42 -1.59 -3.62
C LEU A 117 -19.74 -0.35 -2.78
N LYS A 118 -20.48 0.63 -3.34
CA LYS A 118 -20.98 1.79 -2.60
C LYS A 118 -22.13 1.44 -1.66
N GLU A 119 -22.96 0.48 -2.03
CA GLU A 119 -24.03 -0.09 -1.22
C GLU A 119 -23.44 -0.92 -0.07
N PHE A 120 -22.50 -1.83 -0.37
CA PHE A 120 -21.88 -2.73 0.59
C PHE A 120 -20.47 -2.26 1.00
N LYS A 121 -20.37 -1.06 1.58
CA LYS A 121 -19.09 -0.48 2.02
C LYS A 121 -18.32 -1.38 3.00
N CYS A 122 -19.01 -2.20 3.79
CA CYS A 122 -18.40 -3.16 4.71
C CYS A 122 -17.46 -4.16 4.01
N LEU A 123 -17.67 -4.45 2.72
CA LEU A 123 -16.83 -5.35 1.94
C LEU A 123 -15.49 -4.72 1.54
N THR A 124 -15.41 -3.39 1.51
CA THR A 124 -14.21 -2.64 1.07
C THR A 124 -13.50 -1.91 2.21
N ILE A 125 -14.07 -1.94 3.41
CA ILE A 125 -13.51 -1.33 4.61
C ILE A 125 -12.89 -2.44 5.45
N GLN A 126 -11.60 -2.29 5.75
CA GLN A 126 -10.91 -3.15 6.71
C GLN A 126 -11.59 -2.96 8.09
N THR A 127 -12.46 -3.88 8.46
CA THR A 127 -13.20 -3.80 9.72
C THR A 127 -12.32 -4.45 10.79
N THR A 128 -11.61 -3.65 11.58
CA THR A 128 -10.79 -4.15 12.71
C THR A 128 -11.64 -4.63 13.88
N GLN A 129 -12.94 -4.35 13.86
CA GLN A 129 -13.88 -4.75 14.91
C GLN A 129 -14.65 -5.99 14.48
N VAL A 130 -14.20 -7.15 14.95
CA VAL A 130 -15.11 -8.27 15.16
C VAL A 130 -16.07 -7.82 16.25
N LYS A 131 -17.28 -7.37 15.89
CA LYS A 131 -18.35 -7.22 16.86
C LYS A 131 -18.59 -8.62 17.45
N THR A 132 -18.27 -8.80 18.72
CA THR A 132 -18.74 -9.95 19.51
C THR A 132 -20.25 -9.82 19.59
N VAL A 133 -20.96 -10.62 18.79
CA VAL A 133 -22.41 -10.67 18.81
C VAL A 133 -22.81 -11.60 19.95
N LEU A 134 -23.33 -11.04 21.03
CA LEU A 134 -23.73 -11.76 22.24
C LEU A 134 -25.19 -12.23 22.08
N HIS A 135 -25.41 -13.25 21.26
CA HIS A 135 -26.72 -13.93 21.18
C HIS A 135 -26.55 -15.45 21.13
N PRO A 136 -27.49 -16.22 21.70
CA PRO A 136 -27.39 -17.69 21.82
C PRO A 136 -27.53 -18.45 20.49
N VAL A 137 -27.57 -17.73 19.36
CA VAL A 137 -27.73 -18.33 18.03
C VAL A 137 -26.37 -18.83 17.54
N THR A 138 -26.28 -20.14 17.33
CA THR A 138 -25.12 -20.80 16.71
C THR A 138 -25.38 -20.94 15.21
N HIS A 139 -24.49 -20.38 14.37
CA HIS A 139 -24.57 -20.55 12.93
C HIS A 139 -23.79 -21.80 12.50
N HIS A 140 -24.46 -22.69 11.76
CA HIS A 140 -23.83 -23.86 11.15
C HIS A 140 -23.74 -23.64 9.63
N ILE A 141 -22.53 -23.65 9.08
CA ILE A 141 -22.34 -23.69 7.62
C ILE A 141 -22.20 -25.15 7.23
N VAL A 142 -23.20 -25.68 6.53
CA VAL A 142 -23.15 -27.02 5.95
C VAL A 142 -22.59 -26.91 4.54
N THR A 143 -21.32 -27.27 4.36
CA THR A 143 -20.73 -27.40 3.03
C THR A 143 -20.95 -28.83 2.54
N ASN A 144 -21.69 -28.99 1.45
CA ASN A 144 -21.74 -30.25 0.73
C ASN A 144 -20.48 -30.35 -0.14
N SER A 145 -19.47 -31.09 0.31
CA SER A 145 -18.39 -31.52 -0.58
C SER A 145 -18.96 -32.54 -1.57
N SER A 146 -18.50 -32.52 -2.82
CA SER A 146 -18.72 -33.65 -3.73
C SER A 146 -18.18 -34.94 -3.09
N LEU A 147 -18.88 -36.06 -3.37
CA LEU A 147 -18.62 -37.42 -2.88
C LEU A 147 -17.14 -37.67 -2.60
N TRP A 148 -16.82 -38.33 -1.47
CA TRP A 148 -15.52 -38.85 -1.03
C TRP A 148 -14.84 -38.21 0.20
N LEU A 149 -15.49 -37.28 0.91
CA LEU A 149 -15.07 -36.93 2.29
C LEU A 149 -16.28 -36.79 3.25
N PRO A 150 -16.13 -37.14 4.54
CA PRO A 150 -17.21 -37.04 5.52
C PRO A 150 -17.67 -35.59 5.73
N LYS A 151 -18.96 -35.43 6.03
CA LYS A 151 -19.59 -34.12 6.30
C LYS A 151 -18.91 -33.47 7.51
N HIS A 152 -18.14 -32.41 7.27
CA HIS A 152 -17.60 -31.58 8.36
C HIS A 152 -18.56 -30.45 8.67
N VAL A 153 -19.13 -30.45 9.88
CA VAL A 153 -19.92 -29.33 10.41
C VAL A 153 -18.96 -28.44 11.20
N ILE A 154 -18.72 -27.22 10.71
CA ILE A 154 -17.98 -26.22 11.45
C ILE A 154 -19.00 -25.41 12.25
N SER A 155 -19.00 -25.61 13.56
CA SER A 155 -19.77 -24.80 14.52
C SER A 155 -18.90 -23.65 15.00
N LEU A 156 -19.29 -22.42 14.69
CA LEU A 156 -18.66 -21.23 15.25
C LEU A 156 -19.48 -20.80 16.47
N GLN A 157 -18.94 -21.03 17.66
CA GLN A 157 -19.46 -20.45 18.89
C GLN A 157 -18.83 -19.07 19.07
N THR A 158 -19.67 -18.04 19.11
CA THR A 158 -19.27 -16.70 19.52
C THR A 158 -19.52 -16.58 21.04
N ASN A 159 -18.45 -16.39 21.83
CA ASN A 159 -18.54 -16.01 23.24
C ASN A 159 -19.04 -14.56 23.39
#